data_AF-A0A8T6NUA7-F1
#
_entry.id   AF-A0A8T6NUA7-F1
#
_cell.length_a   1.000
_cell.length_b   1.000
_cell.length_c   1.000
_cell.angle_alpha   90.00
_cell.angle_beta   90.00
_cell.angle_gamma   90.00
#
_symmetry.space_group_name_H-M   'P 1'
#
loop_
_entity.id
_entity.type
_entity.pdbx_description
1 polymer ?
#
loop_
_entity_poly.entity_id
_entity_poly.type
_entity_poly.pdbx_seq_one_letter_code
_entity_poly.pdbx_strand_id
1 'polypeptide(L)'
;MILAETNNDELAFGSVQSAMGIGGLAGSILLSVWGGPKRRVHGVLGGMAATCLFGLVVLGLGRSLPVWLLGAFMFQFFIPLLDGSNQAIWQAKVAPDVQGRVFAARRTIAQITAPVAMVIAGPLADFVFEPALMPGGALVPLFSWLVGTGPGSGMSLMFVLAGLSGVGVAGVGYLVPAIREAEDLLPDHAVTAVPSDEAAQAAAPAVS
;
A
#
# COMPACT_ATOMS: atom_id res chain seq x y z
N MET A 1 13.33 13.86 0.01
CA MET A 1 12.79 14.57 -1.16
C MET A 1 12.18 15.91 -0.75
N ILE A 2 11.00 15.95 -0.12
CA ILE A 2 10.30 17.20 0.23
C ILE A 2 11.18 18.17 1.02
N LEU A 3 11.79 17.73 2.13
CA LEU A 3 12.73 18.57 2.90
C LEU A 3 13.94 19.03 2.08
N ALA A 4 14.47 18.18 1.20
CA ALA A 4 15.60 18.53 0.36
C ALA A 4 15.23 19.57 -0.71
N GLU A 5 14.02 19.47 -1.29
CA GLU A 5 13.51 20.40 -2.30
C GLU A 5 13.02 21.73 -1.68
N THR A 6 12.57 21.72 -0.43
CA THR A 6 12.09 22.93 0.28
C THR A 6 13.11 23.59 1.19
N ASN A 7 14.38 23.18 1.12
CA ASN A 7 15.44 23.72 1.98
C ASN A 7 15.14 23.55 3.49
N ASN A 8 14.69 22.34 3.87
CA ASN A 8 14.28 21.91 5.21
C ASN A 8 13.07 22.63 5.80
N ASP A 9 12.07 22.98 4.97
CA ASP A 9 10.78 23.48 5.46
C ASP A 9 9.97 22.38 6.16
N GLU A 10 9.98 22.42 7.49
CA GLU A 10 9.24 21.50 8.36
C GLU A 10 7.72 21.64 8.24
N LEU A 11 7.21 22.85 7.92
CA LEU A 11 5.77 23.08 7.77
C LEU A 11 5.25 22.43 6.50
N ALA A 12 6.01 22.50 5.41
CA ALA A 12 5.70 21.79 4.17
C ALA A 12 5.63 20.28 4.41
N PHE A 13 6.62 19.72 5.11
CA PHE A 13 6.64 18.31 5.47
C PHE A 13 5.47 17.91 6.38
N GLY A 14 5.20 18.69 7.44
CA GLY A 14 4.08 18.46 8.35
C GLY A 14 2.71 18.52 7.66
N SER A 15 2.55 19.43 6.70
CA SER A 15 1.34 19.55 5.88
C SER A 15 1.12 18.30 5.02
N VAL A 16 2.17 17.76 4.42
CA VAL A 16 2.12 16.54 3.62
C VAL A 16 1.78 15.33 4.47
N GLN A 17 2.40 15.18 5.65
CA GLN A 17 2.06 14.15 6.62
C GLN A 17 0.59 14.25 7.06
N SER A 18 0.08 15.46 7.25
CA SER A 18 -1.33 15.69 7.60
C SER A 18 -2.26 15.27 6.45
N ALA A 19 -1.90 15.59 5.20
CA ALA A 19 -2.64 15.15 4.02
C ALA A 19 -2.69 13.61 3.91
N MET A 20 -1.59 12.91 4.22
CA MET A 20 -1.60 11.44 4.32
C MET A 20 -2.59 10.95 5.37
N GLY A 21 -2.60 11.55 6.56
CA GLY A 21 -3.53 11.20 7.62
C GLY A 21 -5.00 11.36 7.20
N ILE A 22 -5.34 12.50 6.60
CA ILE A 22 -6.69 12.78 6.08
C ILE A 22 -7.05 11.78 4.97
N GLY A 23 -6.13 11.49 4.05
CA GLY A 23 -6.31 10.50 2.99
C GLY A 23 -6.64 9.12 3.54
N GLY A 24 -5.84 8.64 4.50
CA GLY A 24 -6.06 7.35 5.16
C GLY A 24 -7.41 7.24 5.87
N LEU A 25 -7.82 8.30 6.58
CA LEU A 25 -9.13 8.35 7.23
C LEU A 25 -10.27 8.33 6.20
N ALA A 26 -10.18 9.18 5.17
CA ALA A 26 -11.20 9.25 4.12
C ALA A 26 -11.33 7.92 3.36
N GLY A 27 -10.20 7.29 3.01
CA GLY A 27 -10.17 5.98 2.37
C GLY A 27 -10.76 4.86 3.24
N SER A 28 -10.48 4.89 4.54
CA SER A 28 -11.00 3.91 5.50
C SER A 28 -12.51 4.05 5.71
N ILE A 29 -13.00 5.29 5.81
CA ILE A 29 -14.44 5.58 5.90
C ILE A 29 -15.14 5.12 4.62
N LEU A 30 -14.58 5.46 3.45
CA LEU A 30 -15.14 5.05 2.15
C LEU A 30 -15.26 3.52 2.07
N LEU A 31 -14.20 2.80 2.41
CA LEU A 31 -14.22 1.34 2.40
C LEU A 31 -15.25 0.77 3.39
N SER A 32 -15.40 1.37 4.57
CA SER A 32 -16.35 0.92 5.60
C SER A 32 -17.80 1.13 5.17
N VAL A 33 -18.10 2.23 4.49
CA VAL A 33 -19.46 2.56 4.00
C VAL A 33 -19.80 1.75 2.74
N TRP A 34 -18.86 1.60 1.82
CA TRP A 34 -19.09 0.90 0.54
C TRP A 34 -18.96 -0.62 0.66
N GLY A 35 -18.15 -1.13 1.60
CA GLY A 35 -17.87 -2.56 1.78
C GLY A 35 -16.82 -3.13 0.81
N GLY A 36 -16.39 -2.36 -0.19
CA GLY A 36 -15.36 -2.75 -1.14
C GLY A 36 -15.89 -3.51 -2.38
N PRO A 37 -14.99 -3.93 -3.29
CA PRO A 37 -15.36 -4.62 -4.52
C PRO A 37 -15.83 -6.05 -4.27
N LYS A 38 -16.77 -6.52 -5.10
CA LYS A 38 -17.32 -7.89 -5.02
C LYS A 38 -16.24 -8.98 -5.12
N ARG A 39 -15.26 -8.79 -6.02
CA ARG A 39 -14.05 -9.63 -6.11
C ARG A 39 -12.91 -8.88 -5.42
N ARG A 40 -12.50 -9.35 -4.25
CA ARG A 40 -11.51 -8.70 -3.40
C ARG A 40 -10.14 -8.62 -4.07
N VAL A 41 -9.80 -9.56 -4.95
CA VAL A 41 -8.55 -9.53 -5.74
C VAL A 41 -8.43 -8.24 -6.56
N HIS A 42 -9.54 -7.73 -7.10
CA HIS A 42 -9.53 -6.47 -7.84
C HIS A 42 -9.31 -5.27 -6.92
N GLY A 43 -9.77 -5.36 -5.67
CA GLY A 43 -9.47 -4.36 -4.63
C GLY A 43 -8.00 -4.35 -4.25
N VAL A 44 -7.37 -5.52 -4.16
CA VAL A 44 -5.92 -5.64 -3.90
C VAL A 44 -5.13 -5.06 -5.07
N LEU A 45 -5.27 -5.63 -6.28
CA LEU A 45 -4.45 -5.24 -7.42
C LEU A 45 -4.77 -3.82 -7.91
N GLY A 46 -6.07 -3.45 -7.92
CA GLY A 46 -6.51 -2.11 -8.27
C GLY A 46 -6.09 -1.06 -7.24
N GLY A 47 -6.21 -1.37 -5.94
CA GLY A 47 -5.73 -0.50 -4.86
C GLY A 47 -4.22 -0.29 -4.92
N MET A 48 -3.44 -1.36 -5.13
CA MET A 48 -2.00 -1.29 -5.32
C MET A 48 -1.62 -0.40 -6.51
N ALA A 49 -2.23 -0.65 -7.68
CA ALA A 49 -1.98 0.16 -8.87
C ALA A 49 -2.33 1.64 -8.63
N ALA A 50 -3.47 1.92 -7.98
CA ALA A 50 -3.91 3.28 -7.69
C ALA A 50 -3.00 4.00 -6.69
N THR A 51 -2.61 3.35 -5.58
CA THR A 51 -1.65 3.89 -4.60
C THR A 51 -0.29 4.18 -5.27
N CYS A 52 0.20 3.27 -6.11
CA CYS A 52 1.49 3.44 -6.77
C CYS A 52 1.44 4.53 -7.85
N LEU A 53 0.40 4.57 -8.67
CA LEU A 53 0.26 5.53 -9.77
C LEU A 53 -0.13 6.93 -9.29
N PHE A 54 -1.22 7.05 -8.51
CA PHE A 54 -1.73 8.34 -8.06
C PHE A 54 -1.05 8.83 -6.78
N GLY A 55 -0.38 7.94 -6.04
CA GLY A 55 0.39 8.28 -4.85
C GLY A 55 1.87 8.48 -5.14
N LEU A 56 2.62 7.38 -5.29
CA LEU A 56 4.09 7.43 -5.39
C LEU A 56 4.59 8.18 -6.63
N VAL A 57 4.01 7.92 -7.81
CA VAL A 57 4.43 8.63 -9.03
C VAL A 57 4.08 10.12 -8.94
N VAL A 58 2.88 10.48 -8.48
CA VAL A 58 2.50 11.90 -8.31
C VAL A 58 3.38 12.61 -7.29
N LEU A 59 3.70 11.94 -6.17
CA LEU A 59 4.66 12.46 -5.19
C LEU A 59 6.02 12.72 -5.83
N GLY A 60 6.58 11.74 -6.55
CA GLY A 60 7.89 11.87 -7.20
C GLY A 60 7.93 12.86 -8.37
N LEU A 61 6.79 13.20 -8.97
CA LEU A 61 6.68 14.26 -9.99
C LEU A 61 6.32 15.62 -9.40
N GLY A 62 6.03 15.68 -8.09
CA GLY A 62 5.66 16.92 -7.44
C GLY A 62 6.83 17.89 -7.36
N ARG A 63 6.59 19.12 -7.82
CA ARG A 63 7.53 20.25 -7.72
C ARG A 63 6.96 21.43 -6.93
N SER A 64 5.79 21.24 -6.34
CA SER A 64 5.08 22.25 -5.57
C SER A 64 4.29 21.59 -4.46
N LEU A 65 4.11 22.33 -3.35
CA LEU A 65 3.41 21.84 -2.17
C LEU A 65 2.02 21.25 -2.50
N PRO A 66 1.15 21.88 -3.32
CA PRO A 66 -0.17 21.31 -3.64
C PRO A 66 -0.10 19.93 -4.30
N VAL A 67 0.91 19.68 -5.15
CA VAL A 67 1.07 18.38 -5.82
C VAL A 67 1.53 17.33 -4.82
N TRP A 68 2.43 17.67 -3.89
CA TRP A 68 2.82 16.75 -2.82
C TRP A 68 1.66 16.43 -1.88
N LEU A 69 0.84 17.43 -1.52
CA LEU A 69 -0.36 17.20 -0.71
C LEU A 69 -1.32 16.23 -1.40
N LEU A 70 -1.58 16.43 -2.70
CA LEU A 70 -2.44 15.55 -3.49
C LEU A 70 -1.88 14.12 -3.57
N GLY A 71 -0.60 13.98 -3.92
CA GLY A 71 0.05 12.67 -4.03
C GLY A 71 0.07 11.92 -2.70
N ALA A 72 0.38 12.61 -1.60
CA ALA A 72 0.35 12.05 -0.25
C ALA A 72 -1.04 11.61 0.20
N PHE A 73 -2.05 12.45 -0.06
CA PHE A 73 -3.44 12.11 0.21
C PHE A 73 -3.86 10.87 -0.59
N MET A 74 -3.61 10.86 -1.91
CA MET A 74 -3.95 9.75 -2.80
C MET A 74 -3.23 8.45 -2.42
N PHE A 75 -1.94 8.54 -2.08
CA PHE A 75 -1.15 7.40 -1.62
C PHE A 75 -1.88 6.70 -0.47
N GLN A 76 -2.26 7.46 0.56
CA GLN A 76 -2.87 6.87 1.75
C GLN A 76 -4.37 6.61 1.64
N PHE A 77 -5.07 7.28 0.72
CA PHE A 77 -6.48 7.07 0.44
C PHE A 77 -6.78 5.67 -0.10
N PHE A 78 -5.91 5.12 -0.94
CA PHE A 78 -6.11 3.80 -1.54
C PHE A 78 -5.57 2.63 -0.69
N ILE A 79 -4.72 2.89 0.30
CA ILE A 79 -4.14 1.85 1.18
C ILE A 79 -5.22 1.01 1.90
N PRO A 80 -6.27 1.61 2.50
CA PRO A 80 -7.33 0.82 3.14
C PRO A 80 -8.00 -0.17 2.18
N LEU A 81 -8.26 0.23 0.93
CA LEU A 81 -8.85 -0.63 -0.09
C LEU A 81 -7.93 -1.83 -0.40
N LEU A 82 -6.62 -1.58 -0.55
CA LEU A 82 -5.60 -2.61 -0.76
C LEU A 82 -5.53 -3.59 0.43
N ASP A 83 -5.27 -3.06 1.63
CA ASP A 83 -5.03 -3.87 2.82
C ASP A 83 -6.29 -4.57 3.33
N GLY A 84 -7.44 -3.88 3.28
CA GLY A 84 -8.73 -4.43 3.68
C GLY A 84 -9.17 -5.56 2.76
N SER A 85 -9.04 -5.38 1.44
CA SER A 85 -9.35 -6.45 0.48
C SER A 85 -8.41 -7.64 0.66
N ASN A 86 -7.11 -7.40 0.83
CA ASN A 86 -6.14 -8.48 1.04
C ASN A 86 -6.43 -9.21 2.37
N GLN A 87 -6.70 -8.48 3.44
CA GLN A 87 -7.03 -9.08 4.74
C GLN A 87 -8.29 -9.94 4.65
N ALA A 88 -9.34 -9.47 3.96
CA ALA A 88 -10.58 -10.21 3.78
C ALA A 88 -10.38 -11.49 2.94
N ILE A 89 -9.51 -11.49 1.92
CA ILE A 89 -9.15 -12.72 1.19
C ILE A 89 -8.53 -13.73 2.15
N TRP A 90 -7.51 -13.33 2.90
CA TRP A 90 -6.83 -14.26 3.80
C TRP A 90 -7.74 -14.78 4.92
N GLN A 91 -8.64 -13.94 5.46
CA GLN A 91 -9.64 -14.39 6.44
C GLN A 91 -10.60 -15.42 5.86
N ALA A 92 -11.01 -15.27 4.60
CA ALA A 92 -11.89 -16.23 3.94
C ALA A 92 -11.17 -17.53 3.54
N LYS A 93 -9.91 -17.44 3.12
CA LYS A 93 -9.18 -18.60 2.54
C LYS A 93 -8.36 -19.40 3.55
N VAL A 94 -8.17 -18.92 4.78
CA VAL A 94 -7.40 -19.63 5.81
C VAL A 94 -8.33 -20.21 6.86
N ALA A 95 -8.16 -21.51 7.14
CA ALA A 95 -8.93 -22.22 8.16
C ALA A 95 -8.78 -21.56 9.55
N PRO A 96 -9.89 -21.40 10.32
CA PRO A 96 -9.90 -20.63 11.57
C PRO A 96 -8.88 -21.10 12.62
N ASP A 97 -8.59 -22.39 12.67
CA ASP A 97 -7.68 -23.04 13.61
C ASP A 97 -6.20 -22.65 13.40
N VAL A 98 -5.82 -22.24 12.18
CA VAL A 98 -4.45 -21.84 11.83
C VAL A 98 -4.30 -20.35 11.49
N GLN A 99 -5.39 -19.57 11.49
CA GLN A 99 -5.37 -18.14 11.13
C GLN A 99 -4.33 -17.35 11.93
N GLY A 100 -4.26 -17.53 13.25
CA GLY A 100 -3.30 -16.82 14.10
C GLY A 100 -1.84 -17.05 13.67
N ARG A 101 -1.49 -18.29 13.32
CA ARG A 101 -0.14 -18.66 12.86
C ARG A 101 0.16 -18.09 11.47
N VAL A 102 -0.79 -18.20 10.55
CA VAL A 102 -0.64 -17.67 9.17
C VAL A 102 -0.51 -16.15 9.19
N PHE A 103 -1.34 -15.46 9.96
CA PHE A 103 -1.26 -14.00 10.08
C PHE A 103 0.01 -13.52 10.77
N ALA A 104 0.48 -14.23 11.80
CA ALA A 104 1.76 -13.92 12.44
C ALA A 104 2.92 -14.05 11.44
N ALA A 105 3.01 -15.18 10.72
CA ALA A 105 4.05 -15.40 9.71
C ALA A 105 4.01 -14.33 8.60
N ARG A 106 2.81 -14.04 8.06
CA ARG A 106 2.61 -12.98 7.06
C ARG A 106 3.07 -11.62 7.59
N ARG A 107 2.73 -11.28 8.83
CA ARG A 107 3.12 -10.01 9.45
C ARG A 107 4.63 -9.92 9.62
N THR A 108 5.30 -10.98 10.06
CA THR A 108 6.76 -11.02 10.17
C THR A 108 7.43 -10.78 8.82
N ILE A 109 6.97 -11.46 7.77
CA ILE A 109 7.49 -11.26 6.41
C ILE A 109 7.32 -9.80 5.97
N ALA A 110 6.12 -9.23 6.16
CA ALA A 110 5.85 -7.84 5.80
C ALA A 110 6.71 -6.84 6.59
N GLN A 111 6.94 -7.09 7.88
CA GLN A 111 7.71 -6.21 8.75
C GLN A 111 9.20 -6.21 8.43
N ILE A 112 9.77 -7.31 7.94
CA ILE A 112 11.18 -7.38 7.52
C ILE A 112 11.42 -6.63 6.21
N THR A 113 10.40 -6.50 5.34
CA THR A 113 10.53 -5.76 4.09
C THR A 113 10.88 -4.28 4.31
N ALA A 114 10.34 -3.65 5.34
CA ALA A 114 10.59 -2.23 5.64
C ALA A 114 12.08 -1.90 5.94
N PRO A 115 12.76 -2.55 6.91
CA PRO A 115 14.17 -2.30 7.17
C PRO A 115 15.06 -2.69 5.98
N VAL A 116 14.74 -3.79 5.26
CA VAL A 116 15.47 -4.16 4.05
C VAL A 116 15.36 -3.07 2.99
N ALA A 117 14.15 -2.55 2.76
CA ALA A 117 13.93 -1.44 1.85
C ALA A 117 14.71 -0.19 2.28
N MET A 118 14.75 0.14 3.58
CA MET A 118 15.52 1.28 4.10
C MET A 118 17.04 1.12 3.90
N VAL A 119 17.59 -0.07 4.18
CA VAL A 119 19.02 -0.37 4.00
C VAL A 119 19.44 -0.24 2.53
N ILE A 120 18.54 -0.54 1.59
CA ILE A 120 18.80 -0.40 0.15
C ILE A 120 18.56 1.04 -0.30
N ALA A 121 17.43 1.65 0.07
CA ALA A 121 17.00 2.94 -0.45
C ALA A 121 17.87 4.10 0.03
N GLY A 122 18.37 4.08 1.28
CA GLY A 122 19.22 5.15 1.80
C GLY A 122 20.51 5.34 0.98
N PRO A 123 21.40 4.33 0.91
CA PRO A 123 22.61 4.40 0.11
C PRO A 123 22.34 4.65 -1.38
N LEU A 124 21.26 4.08 -1.92
CA LEU A 124 20.89 4.29 -3.32
C LEU A 124 20.47 5.74 -3.58
N ALA A 125 19.76 6.38 -2.65
CA ALA A 125 19.47 7.80 -2.72
C ALA A 125 20.76 8.62 -2.64
N ASP A 126 21.53 8.47 -1.57
CA ASP A 126 22.64 9.37 -1.23
C ASP A 126 23.85 9.23 -2.15
N PHE A 127 24.15 8.01 -2.63
CA PHE A 127 25.38 7.75 -3.40
C PHE A 127 25.16 7.51 -4.89
N VAL A 128 23.93 7.24 -5.33
CA VAL A 128 23.64 6.91 -6.74
C VAL A 128 22.71 7.92 -7.38
N PHE A 129 21.47 8.03 -6.92
CA PHE A 129 20.46 8.84 -7.61
C PHE A 129 20.65 10.34 -7.37
N GLU A 130 20.94 10.73 -6.14
CA GLU A 130 21.10 12.14 -5.78
C GLU A 130 22.31 12.78 -6.49
N PRO A 131 23.54 12.20 -6.43
CA PRO A 131 24.69 12.76 -7.15
C PRO A 131 24.50 12.73 -8.67
N ALA A 132 23.79 11.73 -9.20
CA ALA A 132 23.60 11.60 -10.64
C ALA A 132 22.59 12.61 -11.24
N LEU A 133 21.76 13.25 -10.41
CA LEU A 133 20.80 14.31 -10.80
C LEU A 133 21.18 15.71 -10.32
N MET A 134 22.33 15.86 -9.68
CA MET A 134 22.96 17.16 -9.46
C MET A 134 23.46 17.77 -10.79
N PRO A 135 23.67 19.10 -10.86
CA PRO A 135 24.16 19.76 -12.07
C PRO A 135 25.43 19.09 -12.63
N GLY A 136 25.40 18.65 -13.89
CA GLY A 136 26.49 17.91 -14.54
C GLY A 136 26.48 16.39 -14.32
N GLY A 137 25.49 15.85 -13.59
CA GLY A 137 25.34 14.42 -13.35
C GLY A 137 24.88 13.60 -14.56
N ALA A 138 25.17 12.30 -14.55
CA ALA A 138 24.94 11.41 -15.69
C ALA A 138 23.46 11.16 -16.02
N LEU A 139 22.55 11.30 -15.05
CA LEU A 139 21.11 11.10 -15.26
C LEU A 139 20.38 12.38 -15.68
N VAL A 140 21.04 13.54 -15.61
CA VAL A 140 20.46 14.83 -16.00
C VAL A 140 19.94 14.82 -17.45
N PRO A 141 20.67 14.34 -18.47
CA PRO A 141 20.16 14.35 -19.85
C PRO A 141 18.92 13.47 -20.07
N LEU A 142 18.73 12.45 -19.23
CA LEU A 142 17.67 11.45 -19.38
C LEU A 142 16.41 11.80 -18.59
N PHE A 143 16.57 12.33 -17.37
CA PHE A 143 15.47 12.45 -16.40
C PHE A 143 15.24 13.86 -15.87
N SER A 144 16.07 14.85 -16.23
CA SER A 144 15.88 16.24 -15.77
C SER A 144 14.54 16.84 -16.17
N TRP A 145 14.05 16.53 -17.37
CA TRP A 145 12.74 17.00 -17.83
C TRP A 145 11.60 16.47 -16.94
N LEU A 146 11.78 15.28 -16.35
CA LEU A 146 10.78 14.60 -15.54
C LEU A 146 10.79 15.06 -14.08
N VAL A 147 11.94 14.93 -13.40
CA VAL A 147 12.06 15.18 -11.95
C VAL A 147 12.76 16.49 -11.63
N GLY A 148 13.65 16.94 -12.49
CA GLY A 148 14.39 18.19 -12.34
C GLY A 148 15.87 17.94 -12.15
N THR A 149 16.58 18.97 -11.72
CA THR A 149 18.00 18.89 -11.38
C THR A 149 18.25 19.60 -10.07
N GLY A 150 19.12 19.05 -9.24
CA GLY A 150 19.46 19.61 -7.93
C GLY A 150 18.90 18.79 -6.76
N PRO A 151 19.01 19.35 -5.53
CA PRO A 151 18.66 18.64 -4.31
C PRO A 151 17.22 18.09 -4.33
N GLY A 152 17.05 16.85 -3.91
CA GLY A 152 15.79 16.12 -3.92
C GLY A 152 15.51 15.32 -5.18
N SER A 153 16.02 15.74 -6.35
CA SER A 153 15.64 15.19 -7.66
C SER A 153 15.92 13.69 -7.79
N GLY A 154 17.01 13.22 -7.17
CA GLY A 154 17.37 11.80 -7.14
C GLY A 154 16.32 10.97 -6.42
N MET A 155 15.93 11.41 -5.23
CA MET A 155 14.85 10.78 -4.47
C MET A 155 13.52 10.85 -5.22
N SER A 156 13.17 11.95 -5.88
CA SER A 156 11.93 12.08 -6.65
C SER A 156 11.87 11.04 -7.79
N LEU A 157 13.00 10.79 -8.46
CA LEU A 157 13.10 9.72 -9.47
C LEU A 157 12.90 8.33 -8.85
N MET A 158 13.46 8.07 -7.66
CA MET A 158 13.23 6.81 -6.96
C MET A 158 11.75 6.59 -6.63
N PHE A 159 11.01 7.63 -6.22
CA PHE A 159 9.56 7.55 -6.01
C PHE A 159 8.81 7.20 -7.30
N VAL A 160 9.17 7.83 -8.42
CA VAL A 160 8.57 7.52 -9.73
C VAL A 160 8.86 6.08 -10.14
N LEU A 161 10.12 5.64 -10.08
CA LEU A 161 10.51 4.27 -10.44
C LEU A 161 9.84 3.23 -9.54
N ALA A 162 9.77 3.48 -8.22
CA ALA A 162 9.08 2.61 -7.28
C ALA A 162 7.59 2.53 -7.60
N GLY A 163 6.93 3.66 -7.87
CA GLY A 163 5.53 3.72 -8.28
C GLY A 163 5.26 2.95 -9.57
N LEU A 164 6.07 3.16 -10.62
CA LEU A 164 5.93 2.44 -11.89
C LEU A 164 6.18 0.93 -11.72
N SER A 165 7.17 0.55 -10.91
CA SER A 165 7.43 -0.87 -10.63
C SER A 165 6.25 -1.51 -9.88
N GLY A 166 5.63 -0.81 -8.92
CA GLY A 166 4.44 -1.27 -8.21
C GLY A 166 3.22 -1.44 -9.13
N VAL A 167 3.01 -0.52 -10.08
CA VAL A 167 1.99 -0.67 -11.12
C VAL A 167 2.28 -1.90 -11.99
N GLY A 168 3.56 -2.12 -12.35
CA GLY A 168 4.01 -3.30 -13.07
C GLY A 168 3.70 -4.61 -12.32
N VAL A 169 4.00 -4.66 -11.02
CA VAL A 169 3.69 -5.82 -10.16
C VAL A 169 2.19 -6.08 -10.09
N ALA A 170 1.37 -5.03 -9.93
CA ALA A 170 -0.08 -5.17 -9.95
C ALA A 170 -0.58 -5.70 -11.31
N GLY A 171 -0.01 -5.20 -12.41
CA GLY A 171 -0.28 -5.68 -13.77
C GLY A 171 0.09 -7.15 -13.97
N VAL A 172 1.28 -7.56 -13.54
CA VAL A 172 1.71 -8.98 -13.55
C VAL A 172 0.77 -9.83 -12.70
N GLY A 173 0.32 -9.32 -11.55
CA GLY A 173 -0.67 -10.00 -10.71
C GLY A 173 -1.97 -10.33 -11.45
N TYR A 174 -2.43 -9.47 -12.34
CA TYR A 174 -3.60 -9.75 -13.20
C TYR A 174 -3.31 -10.78 -14.30
N LEU A 175 -2.07 -10.89 -14.75
CA LEU A 175 -1.66 -11.86 -15.78
C LEU A 175 -1.48 -13.26 -15.21
N VAL A 176 -1.21 -13.40 -13.91
CA VAL A 176 -1.02 -14.69 -13.24
C VAL A 176 -2.39 -15.26 -12.83
N PRO A 177 -2.88 -16.36 -13.45
CA PRO A 177 -4.20 -16.90 -13.15
C PRO A 177 -4.35 -17.32 -11.69
N ALA A 178 -3.29 -17.85 -11.09
CA ALA A 178 -3.28 -18.24 -9.68
C ALA A 178 -3.56 -17.07 -8.71
N ILE A 179 -3.25 -15.83 -9.09
CA ILE A 179 -3.54 -14.62 -8.30
C ILE A 179 -4.92 -14.08 -8.68
N ARG A 180 -5.21 -13.95 -9.97
CA ARG A 180 -6.48 -13.43 -10.49
C ARG A 180 -7.68 -14.25 -10.03
N GLU A 181 -7.52 -15.57 -10.00
CA GLU A 181 -8.56 -16.56 -9.68
C GLU A 181 -8.37 -17.15 -8.29
N ALA A 182 -7.51 -16.56 -7.45
CA ALA A 182 -7.27 -17.05 -6.08
C ALA A 182 -8.57 -17.21 -5.27
N GLU A 183 -9.55 -16.33 -5.49
CA GLU A 183 -10.87 -16.41 -4.88
C GLU A 183 -11.73 -17.57 -5.41
N ASP A 184 -11.52 -18.00 -6.65
CA ASP A 184 -12.27 -19.09 -7.29
C ASP A 184 -11.59 -20.47 -7.04
N LEU A 185 -10.27 -20.49 -6.92
CA LEU A 185 -9.46 -21.73 -6.79
C LEU A 185 -9.46 -22.31 -5.37
N LEU A 186 -9.61 -21.46 -4.35
CA LEU A 186 -9.53 -21.88 -2.94
C LEU A 186 -10.93 -21.89 -2.32
N PRO A 187 -11.28 -22.90 -1.49
CA PRO A 187 -12.55 -22.89 -0.77
C PRO A 187 -12.60 -21.77 0.28
N ASP A 188 -13.79 -21.23 0.51
CA ASP A 188 -14.02 -20.31 1.62
C ASP A 188 -14.24 -21.10 2.92
N HIS A 189 -13.50 -20.73 3.95
CA HIS A 189 -13.74 -21.16 5.32
C HIS A 189 -14.63 -20.14 6.00
N ALA A 190 -15.91 -20.47 6.21
CA ALA A 190 -16.75 -19.71 7.12
C ALA A 190 -16.18 -19.84 8.53
N VAL A 191 -16.24 -18.76 9.32
CA VAL A 191 -16.22 -18.89 10.78
C VAL A 191 -17.46 -19.70 11.11
N THR A 192 -17.32 -21.02 11.29
CA THR A 192 -18.36 -21.84 11.92
C THR A 192 -18.61 -21.18 13.26
N ALA A 193 -19.70 -20.42 13.36
CA ALA A 193 -20.33 -20.15 14.63
C ALA A 193 -20.53 -21.53 15.25
N VAL A 194 -19.73 -21.83 16.28
CA VAL A 194 -19.98 -22.96 17.16
C VAL A 194 -21.45 -22.81 17.54
N PRO A 195 -22.35 -23.77 17.19
CA PRO A 195 -23.70 -23.74 17.70
C PRO A 195 -23.56 -23.66 19.21
N SER A 196 -24.05 -22.59 19.82
CA SER A 196 -24.09 -22.53 21.27
C SER A 196 -24.96 -23.69 21.74
N ASP A 197 -24.33 -24.75 22.23
CA ASP A 197 -24.99 -25.87 22.91
C ASP A 197 -25.88 -25.40 24.09
N GLU A 198 -25.80 -24.12 24.47
CA GLU A 198 -26.72 -23.45 25.39
C GLU A 198 -28.18 -23.45 24.89
N ALA A 199 -28.45 -23.43 23.58
CA ALA A 199 -29.82 -23.50 23.07
C ALA A 199 -30.41 -24.92 23.10
N ALA A 200 -29.57 -25.96 23.10
CA ALA A 200 -29.99 -27.36 23.18
C ALA A 200 -30.23 -27.82 24.63
N GLN A 201 -29.53 -27.24 25.62
CA GLN A 201 -29.75 -27.54 27.04
C GLN A 201 -30.95 -26.81 27.65
N ALA A 202 -31.38 -25.68 27.08
CA ALA A 202 -32.58 -24.96 27.53
C ALA A 202 -33.91 -25.61 27.10
N ALA A 203 -33.88 -26.60 26.19
CA ALA A 203 -35.07 -27.26 25.65
C ALA A 203 -35.33 -28.67 26.22
N ALA A 204 -34.56 -29.13 27.20
CA ALA A 204 -34.84 -30.39 27.88
C ALA A 204 -36.05 -30.22 28.83
N PRO A 205 -37.18 -30.92 28.62
CA PRO A 205 -38.28 -30.88 29.57
C PRO A 205 -37.82 -31.52 30.88
N ALA A 206 -38.05 -30.83 32.00
CA ALA A 206 -37.89 -31.39 33.33
C ALA A 206 -38.81 -32.61 33.47
N VAL A 207 -38.23 -33.81 33.47
CA VAL A 207 -38.91 -35.05 33.80
C VAL A 207 -38.60 -35.38 35.26
N SER A 208 -39.70 -35.50 36.02
CA SER A 208 -39.90 -35.92 37.42
C SER A 208 -39.28 -35.09 38.53
#